data_AF-A0A2T1CYW8-F1
#
_entry.id   AF-A0A2T1CYW8-F1
#
_cell.length_a   1.000
_cell.length_b   1.000
_cell.length_c   1.000
_cell.angle_alpha   90.00
_cell.angle_beta   90.00
_cell.angle_gamma   90.00
#
_symmetry.space_group_name_H-M   'P 1'
#
loop_
_entity.id
_entity.type
_entity.pdbx_description
1 polymer ?
#
loop_
_entity_poly.entity_id
_entity_poly.type
_entity_poly.pdbx_seq_one_letter_code
_entity_poly.pdbx_strand_id
1 'polypeptide(L)'
;MVDIDVNHWRNLQSLLLESAKGKRRIILIHENSEILKLVHSGREAINRTVARVENPHEVAQKLYQNNQDKADFVVVFERNAVDRYTAQFQDTWKAEEDLDEFVHRQYALMDEFPDGIVTYPRPARETLGLQWRVGATYDEIKAAVNHYVEPDSTVVFGIFEGETLWATLVLHFDADRRVNVITTVDPSELRMNQGREMIAKEVVEWVNRKYPACSIGLFTDLDSARNFISSQDKGATIRELVEQGKLIADPFPGSLTKSFATV
;
A
#
# COMPACT_ATOMS: atom_id res chain seq x y z
N MET A 1 11.77 -17.36 9.33
CA MET A 1 10.66 -16.75 8.59
C MET A 1 9.61 -16.49 9.64
N VAL A 2 9.21 -15.24 9.85
CA VAL A 2 8.15 -14.95 10.83
C VAL A 2 6.87 -15.53 10.27
N ASP A 3 6.16 -16.34 11.05
CA ASP A 3 4.91 -16.96 10.60
C ASP A 3 3.88 -15.87 10.33
N ILE A 4 3.41 -15.81 9.09
CA ILE A 4 2.35 -14.93 8.63
C ILE A 4 1.10 -15.81 8.47
N ASP A 5 0.03 -15.49 9.19
CA ASP A 5 -1.28 -16.06 8.89
C ASP A 5 -1.74 -15.61 7.50
N VAL A 6 -1.93 -16.59 6.62
CA VAL A 6 -2.23 -16.40 5.20
C VAL A 6 -3.56 -15.68 5.00
N ASN A 7 -4.56 -15.94 5.85
CA ASN A 7 -5.88 -15.33 5.70
C ASN A 7 -5.83 -13.85 6.08
N HIS A 8 -5.26 -13.52 7.24
CA HIS A 8 -5.06 -12.15 7.69
C HIS A 8 -4.24 -11.35 6.68
N TRP A 9 -3.16 -11.94 6.16
CA TRP A 9 -2.32 -11.27 5.16
C TRP A 9 -3.06 -11.03 3.85
N ARG A 10 -3.77 -12.03 3.32
CA ARG A 10 -4.60 -11.87 2.12
C ARG A 10 -5.65 -10.77 2.31
N ASN A 11 -6.29 -10.75 3.47
CA ASN A 11 -7.30 -9.76 3.84
C ASN A 11 -6.69 -8.35 3.88
N LEU A 12 -5.55 -8.16 4.52
CA LEU A 12 -4.81 -6.89 4.51
C LEU A 12 -4.42 -6.45 3.10
N GLN A 13 -3.89 -7.35 2.28
CA GLN A 13 -3.56 -7.02 0.89
C GLN A 13 -4.78 -6.50 0.14
N SER A 14 -5.95 -7.13 0.31
CA SER A 14 -7.19 -6.69 -0.34
C SER A 14 -7.67 -5.32 0.14
N LEU A 15 -7.36 -4.97 1.40
CA LEU A 15 -7.79 -3.73 2.03
C LEU A 15 -6.84 -2.56 1.74
N LEU A 16 -5.54 -2.78 1.90
CA LEU A 16 -4.50 -1.74 1.90
C LEU A 16 -3.81 -1.57 0.56
N LEU A 17 -3.81 -2.58 -0.31
CA LEU A 17 -3.03 -2.55 -1.54
C LEU A 17 -3.92 -2.63 -2.77
N GLU A 18 -3.52 -1.92 -3.81
CA GLU A 18 -4.04 -2.10 -5.15
C GLU A 18 -2.89 -2.43 -6.11
N SER A 19 -2.77 -3.71 -6.48
CA SER A 19 -1.70 -4.13 -7.39
C SER A 19 -2.05 -3.86 -8.84
N ALA A 20 -1.17 -3.14 -9.55
CA ALA A 20 -1.22 -3.01 -11.00
C ALA A 20 -1.23 -4.38 -11.72
N LYS A 21 -0.59 -5.40 -11.11
CA LYS A 21 -0.55 -6.77 -11.66
C LYS A 21 -1.92 -7.46 -11.60
N GLY A 22 -2.74 -7.11 -10.62
CA GLY A 22 -4.10 -7.64 -10.44
C GLY A 22 -5.14 -6.97 -11.35
N LYS A 23 -4.81 -5.83 -11.96
CA LYS A 23 -5.69 -5.11 -12.89
C LYS A 23 -5.63 -5.66 -14.31
N ARG A 24 -6.76 -5.57 -15.02
CA ARG A 24 -6.85 -5.75 -16.47
C ARG A 24 -6.14 -4.58 -17.15
N ARG A 25 -5.21 -4.86 -18.05
CA ARG A 25 -4.36 -3.82 -18.64
C ARG A 25 -3.97 -4.15 -20.06
N ILE A 26 -3.85 -3.11 -20.86
CA ILE A 26 -3.21 -3.18 -22.18
C ILE A 26 -1.78 -2.68 -22.03
N ILE A 27 -0.83 -3.45 -22.55
CA ILE A 27 0.60 -3.13 -22.54
C ILE A 27 1.04 -2.97 -23.99
N LEU A 28 1.50 -1.76 -24.33
CA LEU A 28 2.15 -1.46 -25.60
C LEU A 28 3.64 -1.20 -25.36
N ILE A 29 4.51 -1.84 -26.14
CA ILE A 29 5.94 -1.55 -26.17
C ILE A 29 6.29 -1.10 -27.58
N HIS A 30 7.02 0.00 -27.69
CA HIS A 30 7.52 0.53 -28.96
C HIS A 30 8.99 0.91 -28.89
N GLU A 31 9.60 1.04 -30.06
CA GLU A 31 10.96 1.53 -30.26
C GLU A 31 10.99 2.29 -31.59
N ASN A 32 11.54 3.50 -31.61
CA ASN A 32 11.56 4.35 -32.82
C ASN A 32 10.18 4.49 -33.49
N SER A 33 9.13 4.70 -32.67
CA SER A 33 7.72 4.76 -33.07
C SER A 33 7.12 3.48 -33.65
N GLU A 34 7.88 2.40 -33.80
CA GLU A 34 7.38 1.10 -34.26
C GLU A 34 6.89 0.26 -33.08
N ILE A 35 5.70 -0.32 -33.22
CA ILE A 35 5.10 -1.16 -32.18
C ILE A 35 5.78 -2.53 -32.18
N LEU A 36 6.52 -2.83 -31.11
CA LEU A 36 7.15 -4.13 -30.89
C LEU A 36 6.18 -5.15 -30.29
N LYS A 37 5.30 -4.67 -29.38
CA LYS A 37 4.37 -5.53 -28.66
C LYS A 37 3.10 -4.77 -28.31
N LEU A 38 1.95 -5.43 -28.44
CA LEU A 38 0.66 -4.95 -27.95
C LEU A 38 -0.14 -6.14 -27.41
N VAL A 39 -0.37 -6.18 -26.09
CA VAL A 39 -1.00 -7.33 -25.43
C VAL A 39 -1.96 -6.91 -24.32
N HIS A 40 -3.01 -7.71 -24.11
CA HIS A 40 -3.92 -7.58 -22.98
C HIS A 40 -3.53 -8.57 -21.88
N SER A 41 -3.51 -8.16 -20.62
CA SER A 41 -3.14 -9.06 -19.51
C SER A 41 -4.04 -10.28 -19.38
N GLY A 42 -5.33 -10.14 -19.69
CA GLY A 42 -6.32 -11.21 -19.76
C GLY A 42 -6.43 -11.92 -21.11
N ARG A 43 -5.55 -11.60 -22.09
CA ARG A 43 -5.60 -12.12 -23.48
C ARG A 43 -6.90 -11.81 -24.24
N GLU A 44 -7.61 -10.76 -23.86
CA GLU A 44 -8.79 -10.28 -24.58
C GLU A 44 -8.41 -9.63 -25.91
N ALA A 45 -9.35 -9.61 -26.84
CA ALA A 45 -9.18 -8.95 -28.13
C ALA A 45 -9.12 -7.43 -27.94
N ILE A 46 -7.99 -6.85 -28.37
CA ILE A 46 -7.75 -5.40 -28.34
C ILE A 46 -8.26 -4.78 -29.63
N ASN A 47 -9.07 -3.73 -29.51
CA ASN A 47 -9.38 -2.85 -30.64
C ASN A 47 -8.14 -2.00 -30.97
N ARG A 48 -7.28 -2.53 -31.84
CA ARG A 48 -6.04 -1.87 -32.27
C ARG A 48 -6.35 -0.85 -33.36
N THR A 49 -6.48 0.42 -32.97
CA THR A 49 -6.62 1.55 -33.90
C THR A 49 -5.31 2.28 -34.19
N VAL A 50 -4.21 1.85 -33.55
CA VAL A 50 -2.89 2.50 -33.64
C VAL A 50 -1.90 1.62 -34.42
N ALA A 51 -1.24 2.23 -35.40
CA ALA A 51 -0.21 1.59 -36.21
C ALA A 51 1.21 1.91 -35.72
N ARG A 52 1.43 3.13 -35.24
CA ARG A 52 2.72 3.67 -34.77
C ARG A 52 2.52 4.49 -33.50
N VAL A 53 3.61 4.76 -32.79
CA VAL A 53 3.63 5.59 -31.57
C VAL A 53 4.42 6.86 -31.82
N GLU A 54 3.74 7.89 -32.30
CA GLU A 54 4.32 9.24 -32.49
C GLU A 54 4.14 10.08 -31.22
N ASN A 55 2.97 9.97 -30.58
CA ASN A 55 2.66 10.57 -29.29
C ASN A 55 2.18 9.48 -28.32
N PRO A 56 2.99 9.05 -27.34
CA PRO A 56 2.65 7.96 -26.43
C PRO A 56 1.45 8.28 -25.52
N HIS A 57 1.24 9.55 -25.15
CA HIS A 57 0.08 10.00 -24.35
C HIS A 57 -1.23 9.85 -25.11
N GLU A 58 -1.28 10.35 -26.35
CA GLU A 58 -2.45 10.18 -27.20
C GLU A 58 -2.73 8.72 -27.51
N VAL A 59 -1.70 7.92 -27.73
CA VAL A 59 -1.82 6.48 -27.99
C VAL A 59 -2.39 5.76 -26.77
N ALA A 60 -1.88 6.04 -25.57
CA ALA A 60 -2.38 5.46 -24.33
C ALA A 60 -3.87 5.81 -24.12
N GLN A 61 -4.23 7.08 -24.31
CA GLN A 61 -5.61 7.56 -24.20
C GLN A 61 -6.54 6.91 -25.23
N LYS A 62 -6.16 6.89 -26.52
CA LYS A 62 -6.95 6.28 -27.60
C LYS A 62 -7.16 4.78 -27.37
N LEU A 63 -6.10 4.06 -26.99
CA LEU A 63 -6.20 2.65 -26.66
C LEU A 63 -7.12 2.39 -25.46
N TYR A 64 -7.05 3.24 -24.42
CA TYR A 64 -7.94 3.11 -23.27
C TYR A 64 -9.40 3.35 -23.66
N GLN A 65 -9.69 4.45 -24.36
CA GLN A 65 -11.03 4.82 -24.80
C GLN A 65 -11.68 3.73 -25.67
N ASN A 66 -10.91 3.12 -26.57
CA ASN A 66 -11.41 2.07 -27.46
C ASN A 66 -11.61 0.70 -26.78
N ASN A 67 -11.20 0.56 -25.52
CA ASN A 67 -11.24 -0.69 -24.76
C ASN A 67 -11.67 -0.47 -23.29
N GLN A 68 -12.48 0.56 -23.02
CA GLN A 68 -12.86 0.98 -21.65
C GLN A 68 -13.52 -0.13 -20.81
N ASP A 69 -14.24 -1.04 -21.45
CA ASP A 69 -14.91 -2.18 -20.82
C ASP A 69 -13.94 -3.33 -20.48
N LYS A 70 -12.76 -3.34 -21.10
CA LYS A 70 -11.81 -4.47 -21.07
C LYS A 70 -10.58 -4.20 -20.22
N ALA A 71 -10.13 -2.95 -20.13
CA ALA A 71 -8.91 -2.59 -19.42
C ALA A 71 -9.16 -1.53 -18.34
N ASP A 72 -8.58 -1.75 -17.15
CA ASP A 72 -8.62 -0.79 -16.06
C ASP A 72 -7.61 0.36 -16.30
N PHE A 73 -6.54 0.09 -17.08
CA PHE A 73 -5.59 1.11 -17.56
C PHE A 73 -4.81 0.63 -18.80
N VAL A 74 -4.15 1.57 -19.48
CA VAL A 74 -3.18 1.29 -20.55
C VAL A 74 -1.81 1.75 -20.11
N VAL A 75 -0.77 0.99 -20.46
CA VAL A 75 0.64 1.39 -20.34
C VAL A 75 1.33 1.34 -21.71
N VAL A 76 2.07 2.39 -22.02
CA VAL A 76 2.90 2.54 -23.22
C VAL A 76 4.35 2.71 -22.77
N PHE A 77 5.20 1.80 -23.20
CA PHE A 77 6.64 1.80 -22.91
C PHE A 77 7.43 2.08 -24.19
N GLU A 78 8.29 3.09 -24.15
CA GLU A 78 9.39 3.24 -25.10
C GLU A 78 10.58 2.42 -24.57
N ARG A 79 11.07 1.48 -25.38
CA ARG A 79 12.04 0.48 -24.95
C ARG A 79 13.32 1.10 -24.38
N ASN A 80 13.91 2.09 -25.05
CA ASN A 80 15.17 2.69 -24.61
C ASN A 80 14.99 3.54 -23.33
N ALA A 81 13.82 4.15 -23.15
CA ALA A 81 13.48 4.86 -21.93
C ALA A 81 13.36 3.90 -20.75
N VAL A 82 12.70 2.75 -20.93
CA VAL A 82 12.63 1.71 -19.89
C VAL A 82 14.02 1.15 -19.55
N ASP A 83 14.88 0.95 -20.54
CA ASP A 83 16.25 0.47 -20.32
C ASP A 83 17.07 1.51 -19.52
N ARG A 84 17.01 2.80 -19.88
CA ARG A 84 17.67 3.88 -19.13
C ARG A 84 17.12 4.04 -17.71
N TYR A 85 15.80 4.01 -17.55
CA TYR A 85 15.14 4.01 -16.25
C TYR A 85 15.65 2.86 -15.38
N THR A 86 15.74 1.66 -15.96
CA THR A 86 16.18 0.44 -15.25
C THR A 86 17.64 0.54 -14.83
N ALA A 87 18.52 0.95 -15.75
CA ALA A 87 19.93 1.17 -15.44
C ALA A 87 20.11 2.19 -14.32
N GLN A 88 19.41 3.33 -14.37
CA GLN A 88 19.57 4.42 -13.42
C GLN A 88 19.22 4.03 -11.97
N PHE A 89 18.13 3.28 -11.73
CA PHE A 89 17.85 2.84 -10.37
C PHE A 89 18.74 1.66 -9.94
N GLN A 90 19.11 0.75 -10.85
CA GLN A 90 19.98 -0.38 -10.51
C GLN A 90 21.39 0.06 -10.12
N ASP A 91 21.96 1.02 -10.86
CA ASP A 91 23.32 1.52 -10.64
C ASP A 91 23.46 2.36 -9.35
N THR A 92 22.34 2.77 -8.77
CA THR A 92 22.31 3.65 -7.60
C THR A 92 21.94 2.94 -6.30
N TRP A 93 21.65 1.63 -6.35
CA TRP A 93 21.38 0.86 -5.14
C TRP A 93 22.63 0.69 -4.29
N LYS A 94 22.49 0.83 -2.97
CA LYS A 94 23.54 0.53 -1.98
C LYS A 94 23.05 -0.55 -1.03
N ALA A 95 23.95 -1.44 -0.62
CA ALA A 95 23.58 -2.55 0.27
C ALA A 95 23.04 -2.09 1.63
N GLU A 96 23.46 -0.91 2.08
CA GLU A 96 23.04 -0.30 3.34
C GLU A 96 21.82 0.63 3.19
N GLU A 97 21.34 0.85 1.97
CA GLU A 97 20.12 1.63 1.71
C GLU A 97 18.90 0.87 2.22
N ASP A 98 18.00 1.59 2.89
CA ASP A 98 16.72 1.04 3.30
C ASP A 98 15.90 0.63 2.07
N LEU A 99 15.34 -0.58 2.08
CA LEU A 99 14.65 -1.13 0.91
C LEU A 99 13.39 -0.34 0.55
N ASP A 100 12.70 0.24 1.55
CA ASP A 100 11.51 1.06 1.29
C ASP A 100 11.91 2.38 0.65
N GLU A 101 13.02 3.00 1.10
CA GLU A 101 13.58 4.19 0.45
C GLU A 101 14.00 3.89 -0.99
N PHE A 102 14.67 2.76 -1.23
CA PHE A 102 15.07 2.32 -2.56
C PHE A 102 13.87 2.12 -3.50
N VAL A 103 12.86 1.37 -3.06
CA VAL A 103 11.65 1.10 -3.85
C VAL A 103 10.83 2.39 -4.08
N HIS A 104 10.73 3.26 -3.07
CA HIS A 104 10.07 4.55 -3.22
C HIS A 104 10.77 5.41 -4.30
N ARG A 105 12.10 5.51 -4.22
CA ARG A 105 12.92 6.25 -5.18
C ARG A 105 12.82 5.65 -6.60
N GLN A 106 12.79 4.32 -6.72
CA GLN A 106 12.57 3.63 -7.99
C GLN A 106 11.26 4.08 -8.66
N TYR A 107 10.15 4.14 -7.92
CA TYR A 107 8.87 4.57 -8.50
C TYR A 107 8.81 6.07 -8.77
N ALA A 108 9.40 6.90 -7.90
CA ALA A 108 9.50 8.34 -8.13
C ALA A 108 10.31 8.66 -9.40
N LEU A 109 11.36 7.89 -9.69
CA LEU A 109 12.19 8.06 -10.87
C LEU A 109 11.41 7.92 -12.20
N MET A 110 10.25 7.24 -12.21
CA MET A 110 9.41 7.16 -13.41
C MET A 110 8.94 8.54 -13.90
N ASP A 111 8.80 9.52 -12.99
CA ASP A 111 8.39 10.88 -13.33
C ASP A 111 9.43 11.61 -14.21
N GLU A 112 10.70 11.14 -14.22
CA GLU A 112 11.76 11.64 -15.11
C GLU A 112 11.66 11.09 -16.55
N PHE A 113 10.76 10.13 -16.81
CA PHE A 113 10.54 9.51 -18.12
C PHE A 113 9.10 9.74 -18.64
N PRO A 114 8.61 11.00 -18.69
CA PRO A 114 7.20 11.30 -18.92
C PRO A 114 6.67 10.85 -20.29
N ASP A 115 7.55 10.73 -21.30
CA ASP A 115 7.18 10.23 -22.64
C ASP A 115 7.63 8.78 -22.87
N GLY A 116 8.47 8.24 -21.99
CA GLY A 116 9.01 6.90 -22.12
C GLY A 116 8.20 5.84 -21.37
N ILE A 117 7.54 6.24 -20.29
CA ILE A 117 6.73 5.37 -19.44
C ILE A 117 5.38 6.08 -19.21
N VAL A 118 4.43 5.83 -20.10
CA VAL A 118 3.13 6.50 -20.08
C VAL A 118 2.06 5.53 -19.60
N THR A 119 1.20 5.99 -18.70
CA THR A 119 -0.04 5.28 -18.35
C THR A 119 -1.25 6.19 -18.48
N TYR A 120 -2.42 5.57 -18.70
CA TYR A 120 -3.70 6.27 -18.74
C TYR A 120 -4.77 5.39 -18.06
N PRO A 121 -5.68 5.93 -17.21
CA PRO A 121 -6.01 7.36 -17.04
C PRO A 121 -5.18 8.13 -15.99
N ARG A 122 -4.33 7.46 -15.22
CA ARG A 122 -3.50 8.09 -14.18
C ARG A 122 -2.01 8.03 -14.55
N PRO A 123 -1.13 8.87 -13.96
CA PRO A 123 0.31 8.82 -14.16
C PRO A 123 0.95 7.47 -13.81
N ALA A 124 2.15 7.22 -14.35
CA ALA A 124 2.84 5.93 -14.20
C ALA A 124 3.18 5.62 -12.75
N ARG A 125 3.66 6.60 -11.99
CA ARG A 125 3.94 6.48 -10.56
C ARG A 125 2.71 6.05 -9.74
N GLU A 126 1.54 6.58 -10.08
CA GLU A 126 0.24 6.25 -9.44
C GLU A 126 -0.44 4.99 -10.01
N THR A 127 0.13 4.40 -11.06
CA THR A 127 -0.47 3.24 -11.74
C THR A 127 0.35 1.99 -11.59
N LEU A 128 1.68 2.09 -11.72
CA LEU A 128 2.63 0.98 -11.74
C LEU A 128 3.31 0.74 -10.39
N GLY A 129 3.29 1.74 -9.49
CA GLY A 129 3.75 1.65 -8.12
C GLY A 129 2.92 0.70 -7.26
N LEU A 130 3.47 0.28 -6.11
CA LEU A 130 2.68 -0.24 -5.00
C LEU A 130 1.69 0.84 -4.56
N GLN A 131 0.44 0.75 -4.99
CA GLN A 131 -0.59 1.71 -4.62
C GLN A 131 -1.11 1.36 -3.23
N TRP A 132 -0.70 2.15 -2.24
CA TRP A 132 -1.33 2.11 -0.93
C TRP A 132 -2.70 2.77 -1.04
N ARG A 133 -3.74 2.09 -0.59
CA ARG A 133 -5.10 2.64 -0.53
C ARG A 133 -5.31 3.60 0.63
N VAL A 134 -4.31 3.77 1.48
CA VAL A 134 -4.40 4.48 2.76
C VAL A 134 -4.54 5.99 2.62
N GLY A 135 -4.59 6.56 1.41
CA GLY A 135 -4.86 7.99 1.22
C GLY A 135 -3.84 8.93 1.87
N ALA A 136 -2.61 8.45 2.07
CA ALA A 136 -1.48 9.20 2.60
C ALA A 136 -0.24 8.91 1.75
N THR A 137 0.57 9.94 1.55
CA THR A 137 1.87 9.87 0.87
C THR A 137 2.91 9.15 1.73
N TYR A 138 4.00 8.72 1.10
CA TYR A 138 5.15 8.14 1.80
C TYR A 138 5.70 9.10 2.86
N ASP A 139 5.84 10.38 2.53
CA ASP A 139 6.38 11.40 3.45
C ASP A 139 5.45 11.64 4.64
N GLU A 140 4.13 11.66 4.42
CA GLU A 140 3.14 11.77 5.51
C GLU A 140 3.21 10.57 6.45
N ILE A 141 3.37 9.35 5.92
CA ILE A 141 3.51 8.14 6.73
C ILE A 141 4.84 8.14 7.49
N LYS A 142 5.94 8.52 6.84
CA LYS A 142 7.26 8.66 7.50
C LYS A 142 7.21 9.71 8.60
N ALA A 143 6.52 10.84 8.38
CA ALA A 143 6.31 11.86 9.39
C ALA A 143 5.47 11.35 10.56
N ALA A 144 4.39 10.61 10.29
CA ALA A 144 3.55 10.00 11.31
C ALA A 144 4.32 8.97 12.16
N VAL A 145 5.09 8.08 11.54
CA VAL A 145 5.97 7.13 12.24
C VAL A 145 6.95 7.87 13.14
N ASN A 146 7.62 8.89 12.62
CA ASN A 146 8.56 9.69 13.39
C ASN A 146 7.93 10.49 14.54
N HIS A 147 6.65 10.81 14.45
CA HIS A 147 5.98 11.58 15.48
C HIS A 147 5.33 10.70 16.56
N TYR A 148 4.78 9.56 16.17
CA TYR A 148 3.93 8.74 17.06
C TYR A 148 4.57 7.44 17.52
N VAL A 149 5.50 6.85 16.76
CA VAL A 149 6.07 5.54 17.08
C VAL A 149 7.33 5.70 17.91
N GLU A 150 7.36 5.04 19.07
CA GLU A 150 8.56 4.97 19.90
C GLU A 150 9.66 4.15 19.20
N PRO A 151 10.95 4.53 19.28
CA PRO A 151 12.04 3.70 18.78
C PRO A 151 12.05 2.32 19.43
N ASP A 152 12.47 1.28 18.68
CA ASP A 152 12.56 -0.12 19.15
C ASP A 152 11.23 -0.63 19.76
N SER A 153 10.13 -0.41 19.04
CA SER A 153 8.78 -0.75 19.51
C SER A 153 7.91 -1.34 18.41
N THR A 154 6.82 -1.98 18.83
CA THR A 154 5.87 -2.62 17.92
C THR A 154 4.57 -1.82 17.80
N VAL A 155 4.02 -1.74 16.59
CA VAL A 155 2.68 -1.24 16.31
C VAL A 155 1.81 -2.39 15.84
N VAL A 156 0.59 -2.50 16.36
CA VAL A 156 -0.41 -3.46 15.88
C VAL A 156 -1.69 -2.76 15.43
N PHE A 157 -2.14 -3.14 14.24
CA PHE A 157 -3.47 -2.80 13.73
C PHE A 157 -4.30 -4.08 13.67
N GLY A 158 -5.50 -4.07 14.24
CA GLY A 158 -6.46 -5.16 14.15
C GLY A 158 -7.77 -4.72 13.53
N ILE A 159 -8.35 -5.58 12.70
CA ILE A 159 -9.61 -5.30 12.01
C ILE A 159 -10.58 -6.44 12.31
N PHE A 160 -11.78 -6.09 12.74
CA PHE A 160 -12.85 -7.03 13.03
C PHE A 160 -13.89 -7.06 11.90
N GLU A 161 -14.42 -8.25 11.61
CA GLU A 161 -15.65 -8.44 10.84
C GLU A 161 -16.67 -9.17 11.73
N GLY A 162 -17.71 -8.45 12.16
CA GLY A 162 -18.54 -8.94 13.26
C GLY A 162 -17.71 -9.09 14.55
N GLU A 163 -17.77 -10.25 15.21
CA GLU A 163 -16.98 -10.54 16.41
C GLU A 163 -15.65 -11.24 16.11
N THR A 164 -15.35 -11.48 14.83
CA THR A 164 -14.16 -12.22 14.41
C THR A 164 -13.02 -11.27 14.07
N LEU A 165 -11.82 -11.56 14.57
CA LEU A 165 -10.60 -10.88 14.12
C LEU A 165 -10.34 -11.27 12.65
N TRP A 166 -10.58 -10.32 11.75
CA TRP A 166 -10.56 -10.54 10.31
C TRP A 166 -9.16 -10.35 9.71
N ALA A 167 -8.40 -9.41 10.26
CA ALA A 167 -7.02 -9.17 9.87
C ALA A 167 -6.23 -8.52 11.00
N THR A 168 -4.91 -8.73 11.01
CA THR A 168 -3.96 -8.02 11.87
C THR A 168 -2.70 -7.69 11.11
N LEU A 169 -2.16 -6.49 11.33
CA LEU A 169 -0.84 -6.07 10.86
C LEU A 169 0.03 -5.75 12.08
N VAL A 170 1.14 -6.45 12.21
CA VAL A 170 2.13 -6.23 13.27
C VAL A 170 3.41 -5.71 12.61
N LEU A 171 3.86 -4.54 13.05
CA LEU A 171 5.05 -3.87 12.54
C LEU A 171 6.02 -3.62 13.70
N HIS A 172 7.22 -4.19 13.63
CA HIS A 172 8.29 -3.79 14.54
C HIS A 172 9.16 -2.72 13.87
N PHE A 173 9.40 -1.64 14.60
CA PHE A 173 10.26 -0.53 14.21
C PHE A 173 11.53 -0.58 15.06
N ASP A 174 12.70 -0.60 14.42
CA ASP A 174 13.98 -0.60 15.12
C ASP A 174 14.31 0.76 15.78
N ALA A 175 15.53 0.90 16.31
CA ALA A 175 16.00 2.12 16.96
C ALA A 175 15.99 3.36 16.03
N ASP A 176 16.10 3.14 14.71
CA ASP A 176 16.03 4.20 13.68
C ASP A 176 14.61 4.37 13.12
N ARG A 177 13.62 3.68 13.71
CA ARG A 177 12.23 3.61 13.27
C ARG A 177 12.07 3.08 11.85
N ARG A 178 12.93 2.14 11.47
CA ARG A 178 12.79 1.36 10.23
C ARG A 178 12.04 0.08 10.52
N VAL A 179 11.15 -0.30 9.60
CA VAL A 179 10.40 -1.54 9.73
C VAL A 179 11.33 -2.71 9.46
N ASN A 180 11.55 -3.57 10.45
CA ASN A 180 12.36 -4.78 10.28
C ASN A 180 11.57 -6.07 10.55
N VAL A 181 10.32 -5.97 11.02
CA VAL A 181 9.35 -7.07 11.08
C VAL A 181 8.02 -6.60 10.50
N ILE A 182 7.49 -7.38 9.58
CA ILE A 182 6.13 -7.28 9.08
C ILE A 182 5.50 -8.66 9.22
N THR A 183 4.44 -8.76 10.01
CA THR A 183 3.74 -10.02 10.20
C THR A 183 2.26 -9.83 10.55
N THR A 184 1.57 -10.95 10.72
CA THR A 184 0.19 -11.02 11.19
C THR A 184 0.13 -11.96 12.39
N VAL A 185 -0.93 -11.83 13.19
CA VAL A 185 -1.21 -12.74 14.30
C VAL A 185 -1.86 -14.00 13.73
N ASP A 186 -1.39 -15.18 14.16
CA ASP A 186 -2.10 -16.44 13.97
C ASP A 186 -3.22 -16.57 15.01
N PRO A 187 -4.51 -16.55 14.62
CA PRO A 187 -5.62 -16.65 15.56
C PRO A 187 -5.63 -17.94 16.38
N SER A 188 -4.98 -19.02 15.91
CA SER A 188 -4.89 -20.29 16.64
C SER A 188 -3.97 -20.21 17.87
N GLU A 189 -3.12 -19.19 17.93
CA GLU A 189 -2.27 -18.92 19.09
C GLU A 189 -2.94 -18.03 20.16
N LEU A 190 -4.14 -17.50 19.86
CA LEU A 190 -4.88 -16.66 20.80
C LEU A 190 -5.68 -17.52 21.78
N ARG A 191 -5.53 -17.23 23.07
CA ARG A 191 -6.25 -17.93 24.15
C ARG A 191 -7.69 -17.47 24.27
N MET A 192 -7.95 -16.20 23.95
CA MET A 192 -9.26 -15.57 24.00
C MET A 192 -9.71 -15.27 22.56
N ASN A 193 -10.90 -15.75 22.20
CA ASN A 193 -11.45 -15.63 20.86
C ASN A 193 -12.89 -15.10 20.84
N GLN A 194 -13.33 -14.49 21.95
CA GLN A 194 -14.67 -13.90 22.08
C GLN A 194 -14.58 -12.51 22.69
N GLY A 195 -15.36 -11.58 22.14
CA GLY A 195 -15.41 -10.19 22.55
C GLY A 195 -14.22 -9.38 22.02
N ARG A 196 -14.51 -8.36 21.21
CA ARG A 196 -13.49 -7.54 20.54
C ARG A 196 -12.43 -6.97 21.47
N GLU A 197 -12.81 -6.46 22.64
CA GLU A 197 -11.88 -5.89 23.62
C GLU A 197 -10.92 -6.94 24.18
N MET A 198 -11.43 -8.13 24.51
CA MET A 198 -10.61 -9.23 25.03
C MET A 198 -9.67 -9.78 23.96
N ILE A 199 -10.13 -9.87 22.71
CA ILE A 199 -9.28 -10.26 21.58
C ILE A 199 -8.19 -9.22 21.33
N ALA A 200 -8.53 -7.92 21.32
CA ALA A 200 -7.56 -6.84 21.15
C ALA A 200 -6.45 -6.90 22.21
N LYS A 201 -6.84 -7.09 23.48
CA LYS A 201 -5.90 -7.27 24.58
C LYS A 201 -5.02 -8.51 24.40
N GLU A 202 -5.59 -9.67 24.07
CA GLU A 202 -4.80 -10.89 23.83
C GLU A 202 -3.84 -10.74 22.64
N VAL A 203 -4.22 -10.00 21.59
CA VAL A 203 -3.33 -9.67 20.47
C VAL A 203 -2.13 -8.85 20.93
N VAL A 204 -2.34 -7.81 21.74
CA VAL A 204 -1.25 -7.00 22.30
C VAL A 204 -0.36 -7.86 23.21
N GLU A 205 -0.94 -8.70 24.06
CA GLU A 205 -0.18 -9.63 24.90
C GLU A 205 0.62 -10.62 24.05
N TRP A 206 0.05 -11.15 22.97
CA TRP A 206 0.73 -12.02 22.03
C TRP A 206 1.93 -11.31 21.38
N VAL A 207 1.76 -10.06 20.95
CA VAL A 207 2.84 -9.24 20.39
C VAL A 207 3.96 -9.07 21.41
N ASN A 208 3.63 -8.67 22.65
CA ASN A 208 4.59 -8.45 23.72
C ASN A 208 5.34 -9.73 24.16
N ARG A 209 4.80 -10.93 23.88
CA ARG A 209 5.49 -12.20 24.13
C ARG A 209 6.54 -12.53 23.06
N LYS A 210 6.40 -11.99 21.85
CA LYS A 210 7.22 -12.36 20.67
C LYS A 210 8.16 -11.26 20.20
N TYR A 211 7.81 -10.00 20.43
CA TYR A 211 8.51 -8.82 19.91
C TYR A 211 8.75 -7.78 21.02
N PRO A 212 9.59 -6.77 20.77
CA PRO A 212 9.66 -5.59 21.63
C PRO A 212 8.29 -4.95 21.87
N ALA A 213 8.19 -4.19 22.96
CA ALA A 213 6.92 -3.74 23.51
C ALA A 213 6.03 -3.07 22.45
N CYS A 214 4.76 -3.44 22.45
CA CYS A 214 3.72 -2.79 21.69
C CYS A 214 3.54 -1.36 22.23
N SER A 215 3.88 -0.35 21.42
CA SER A 215 3.69 1.06 21.79
C SER A 215 2.36 1.61 21.30
N ILE A 216 1.78 1.00 20.26
CA ILE A 216 0.50 1.40 19.67
C ILE A 216 -0.31 0.15 19.29
N GLY A 217 -1.51 0.02 19.85
CA GLY A 217 -2.50 -0.97 19.41
C GLY A 217 -3.80 -0.29 18.97
N LEU A 218 -4.15 -0.39 17.69
CA LEU A 218 -5.38 0.19 17.13
C LEU A 218 -6.26 -0.91 16.55
N PHE A 219 -7.50 -1.00 17.03
CA PHE A 219 -8.44 -2.01 16.58
C PHE A 219 -9.81 -1.41 16.25
N THR A 220 -10.35 -1.78 15.09
CA THR A 220 -11.65 -1.25 14.64
C THR A 220 -12.39 -2.28 13.79
N ASP A 221 -13.63 -2.01 13.41
CA ASP A 221 -14.37 -2.85 12.47
C ASP A 221 -14.00 -2.55 11.01
N LEU A 222 -14.30 -3.48 10.11
CA LEU A 222 -13.93 -3.41 8.69
C LEU A 222 -14.50 -2.18 7.97
N ASP A 223 -15.71 -1.73 8.31
CA ASP A 223 -16.31 -0.56 7.67
C ASP A 223 -15.65 0.73 8.15
N SER A 224 -15.36 0.81 9.44
CA SER A 224 -14.56 1.89 10.03
C SER A 224 -13.14 1.94 9.45
N ALA A 225 -12.48 0.79 9.27
CA ALA A 225 -11.17 0.71 8.63
C ALA A 225 -11.21 1.22 7.18
N ARG A 226 -12.22 0.82 6.39
CA ARG A 226 -12.42 1.32 5.03
C ARG A 226 -12.62 2.83 4.99
N ASN A 227 -13.43 3.37 5.90
CA ASN A 227 -13.68 4.81 6.03
C ASN A 227 -12.38 5.57 6.38
N PHE A 228 -11.61 5.06 7.34
CA PHE A 228 -10.31 5.63 7.69
C PHE A 228 -9.36 5.63 6.49
N ILE A 229 -9.27 4.52 5.76
CA ILE A 229 -8.38 4.36 4.60
C ILE A 229 -8.74 5.32 3.47
N SER A 230 -10.02 5.52 3.17
CA SER A 230 -10.48 6.41 2.09
C SER A 230 -10.47 7.91 2.45
N SER A 231 -10.48 8.25 3.75
CA SER A 231 -10.52 9.64 4.22
C SER A 231 -9.30 10.46 3.81
N GLN A 232 -9.49 11.74 3.48
CA GLN A 232 -8.37 12.69 3.30
C GLN A 232 -7.92 13.29 4.64
N ASP A 233 -8.83 13.40 5.61
CA ASP A 233 -8.53 13.89 6.96
C ASP A 233 -8.52 12.72 7.96
N LYS A 234 -7.37 12.05 8.02
CA LYS A 234 -7.12 10.94 8.98
C LYS A 234 -7.30 11.40 10.43
N GLY A 235 -6.92 12.66 10.68
CA GLY A 235 -7.14 13.45 11.89
C GLY A 235 -8.55 13.34 12.43
N ALA A 236 -9.48 13.88 11.66
CA ALA A 236 -10.90 13.91 11.96
C ALA A 236 -11.51 12.51 12.05
N THR A 237 -11.15 11.60 11.14
CA THR A 237 -11.74 10.24 11.14
C THR A 237 -11.36 9.45 12.39
N ILE A 238 -10.12 9.52 12.87
CA ILE A 238 -9.75 8.86 14.13
C ILE A 238 -10.56 9.44 15.30
N ARG A 239 -10.72 10.77 15.38
CA ARG A 239 -11.53 11.42 16.42
C ARG A 239 -12.97 10.92 16.43
N GLU A 240 -13.59 10.90 15.26
CA GLU A 240 -14.96 10.41 15.09
C GLU A 240 -15.09 8.94 15.54
N LEU A 241 -14.13 8.08 15.16
CA LEU A 241 -14.15 6.67 15.57
C LEU A 241 -13.98 6.49 17.08
N VAL A 242 -13.17 7.32 17.74
CA VAL A 242 -13.05 7.34 19.21
C VAL A 242 -14.36 7.79 19.85
N GLU A 243 -14.94 8.90 19.39
CA GLU A 243 -16.21 9.44 19.93
C GLU A 243 -17.38 8.47 19.77
N GLN A 244 -17.40 7.70 18.69
CA GLN A 244 -18.41 6.66 18.43
C GLN A 244 -18.14 5.33 19.16
N GLY A 245 -17.02 5.20 19.88
CA GLY A 245 -16.62 3.94 20.52
C GLY A 245 -16.32 2.80 19.52
N LYS A 246 -15.94 3.14 18.29
CA LYS A 246 -15.62 2.19 17.21
C LYS A 246 -14.12 1.90 17.07
N LEU A 247 -13.28 2.61 17.83
CA LEU A 247 -11.85 2.39 17.91
C LEU A 247 -11.49 1.93 19.32
N ILE A 248 -10.97 0.71 19.43
CA ILE A 248 -10.27 0.22 20.62
C ILE A 248 -8.80 0.60 20.44
N ALA A 249 -8.28 1.43 21.34
CA ALA A 249 -6.92 1.92 21.27
C ALA A 249 -6.17 1.63 22.58
N ASP A 250 -5.30 0.63 22.57
CA ASP A 250 -4.50 0.22 23.72
C ASP A 250 -3.31 -0.66 23.26
N PRO A 251 -2.04 -0.29 23.56
CA PRO A 251 -1.61 0.99 24.12
C PRO A 251 -1.86 2.15 23.15
N PHE A 252 -2.11 3.34 23.70
CA PHE A 252 -2.31 4.56 22.93
C PHE A 252 -1.42 5.67 23.49
N PRO A 253 -0.31 6.03 22.84
CA PRO A 253 0.66 6.95 23.39
C PRO A 253 0.07 8.36 23.50
N GLY A 254 0.51 9.10 24.52
CA GLY A 254 0.00 10.43 24.81
C GLY A 254 0.21 11.45 23.68
N SER A 255 1.16 11.21 22.78
CA SER A 255 1.35 12.00 21.54
C SER A 255 0.12 11.88 20.62
N LEU A 256 -0.36 10.65 20.39
CA LEU A 256 -1.60 10.40 19.65
C LEU A 256 -2.80 11.01 20.39
N THR A 257 -2.90 10.81 21.71
CA THR A 257 -4.01 11.39 22.50
C THR A 257 -4.10 12.92 22.37
N LYS A 258 -2.97 13.63 22.38
CA LYS A 258 -2.95 15.10 22.22
C LYS A 258 -3.35 15.55 20.81
N SER A 259 -2.91 14.83 19.78
CA SER A 259 -3.22 15.15 18.39
C SER A 259 -4.69 14.93 18.03
N PHE A 260 -5.39 14.06 18.77
CA PHE A 260 -6.80 13.74 18.55
C PHE A 260 -7.72 14.18 19.71
N ALA A 261 -7.21 14.89 20.71
CA ALA A 261 -8.07 15.50 21.73
C ALA A 261 -8.94 16.57 21.06
N THR A 262 -10.25 16.49 21.29
CA THR A 262 -11.21 17.51 20.88
C THR A 262 -10.81 18.85 21.51
N VAL A 263 -10.65 19.89 20.68
CA VAL A 263 -10.63 21.29 21.17
C VAL A 263 -12.04 21.67 21.57
#